data_AF-A0A3S0GP12-F1
#
_entry.id   AF-A0A3S0GP12-F1
#
_cell.length_a   1.000
_cell.length_b   1.000
_cell.length_c   1.000
_cell.angle_alpha   90.00
_cell.angle_beta   90.00
_cell.angle_gamma   90.00
#
_symmetry.space_group_name_H-M   'P 1'
#
loop_
_entity.id
_entity.type
_entity.pdbx_description
1 polymer ?
#
loop_
_entity_poly.entity_id
_entity_poly.type
_entity_poly.pdbx_seq_one_letter_code
_entity_poly.pdbx_strand_id
1 'polypeptide(L)'
;MLLVLTQLMALSLMMLSPTPSAAQSLAPRISEFMLGNGMQVVVIPDTRAPVVTHFVWYRVGSADEPAGVSGIAHFLEHLMFKSTDKIPSGEFSKIVSRLGGQDNAFTSHDMTAYYQRISKDRLPKMMEMEADRMVNLRLDEKDVITE
;
A
#
# COMPACT_ATOMS: atom_id res chain seq x y z
N MET A 1 -49.74 -18.65 -69.14
CA MET A 1 -48.50 -19.44 -68.99
C MET A 1 -47.42 -18.45 -68.56
N LEU A 2 -47.46 -17.95 -67.33
CA LEU A 2 -47.07 -18.56 -66.05
C LEU A 2 -45.53 -18.58 -65.88
N LEU A 3 -45.04 -17.84 -64.86
CA LEU A 3 -43.70 -17.91 -64.24
C LEU A 3 -42.56 -17.39 -65.15
N VAL A 4 -41.59 -16.55 -64.76
CA VAL A 4 -40.82 -16.35 -63.54
C VAL A 4 -40.19 -14.96 -63.69
N LEU A 5 -40.38 -14.00 -62.78
CA LEU A 5 -39.42 -12.89 -62.62
C LEU A 5 -39.58 -12.19 -61.26
N THR A 6 -39.47 -12.97 -60.19
CA THR A 6 -39.38 -12.45 -58.81
C THR A 6 -38.13 -13.03 -58.17
N GLN A 7 -36.98 -12.45 -58.45
CA GLN A 7 -35.78 -12.72 -57.66
C GLN A 7 -34.78 -11.57 -57.82
N LEU A 8 -34.19 -11.18 -56.68
CA LEU A 8 -33.02 -10.32 -56.53
C LEU A 8 -33.24 -8.80 -56.38
N MET A 9 -34.04 -8.41 -55.39
CA MET A 9 -33.72 -7.22 -54.57
C MET A 9 -33.87 -7.54 -53.07
N ALA A 10 -33.18 -8.58 -52.61
CA ALA A 10 -32.85 -8.70 -51.20
C ALA A 10 -31.42 -8.18 -51.02
N LEU A 11 -31.24 -6.87 -51.20
CA LEU A 11 -29.99 -6.22 -50.85
C LEU A 11 -29.91 -6.23 -49.33
N SER A 12 -29.17 -7.23 -48.85
CA SER A 12 -28.81 -7.48 -47.47
C SER A 12 -28.50 -6.19 -46.73
N LEU A 13 -29.47 -5.73 -45.93
CA LEU A 13 -29.23 -4.84 -44.82
C LEU A 13 -28.35 -5.63 -43.85
N MET A 14 -27.03 -5.57 -44.03
CA MET A 14 -26.08 -6.02 -43.03
C MET A 14 -26.35 -5.15 -41.80
N MET A 15 -27.14 -5.70 -40.89
CA MET A 15 -27.31 -5.20 -39.54
C MET A 15 -25.91 -5.08 -38.95
N LEU A 16 -25.40 -3.86 -38.91
CA LEU A 16 -24.19 -3.52 -38.16
C LEU A 16 -24.58 -3.68 -36.69
N SER A 17 -24.56 -4.92 -36.20
CA SER A 17 -24.78 -5.18 -34.78
C SER A 17 -23.67 -4.45 -34.03
N PRO A 18 -23.99 -3.49 -33.14
CA PRO A 18 -22.98 -2.88 -32.32
C PRO A 18 -22.32 -4.02 -31.53
N THR A 19 -21.05 -4.29 -31.81
CA THR A 19 -20.26 -5.16 -30.95
C THR A 19 -20.29 -4.50 -29.58
N PRO A 20 -20.75 -5.20 -28.52
CA PRO A 20 -20.62 -4.66 -27.19
C PRO A 20 -19.12 -4.51 -26.94
N SER A 21 -18.63 -3.27 -27.01
CA SER A 21 -17.31 -2.92 -26.52
C SER A 21 -17.36 -3.22 -25.03
N ALA A 22 -16.84 -4.38 -24.63
CA ALA A 22 -16.63 -4.69 -23.24
C ALA A 22 -15.77 -3.57 -22.68
N ALA A 23 -16.40 -2.64 -21.95
CA ALA A 23 -15.68 -1.61 -21.22
C ALA A 23 -14.74 -2.36 -20.28
N GLN A 24 -13.46 -2.37 -20.63
CA GLN A 24 -12.44 -2.98 -19.79
C GLN A 24 -12.52 -2.25 -18.46
N SER A 25 -12.83 -2.98 -17.39
CA SER A 25 -12.99 -2.41 -16.07
C SER A 25 -11.80 -1.50 -15.77
N LEU A 26 -12.06 -0.20 -15.58
CA LEU A 26 -11.06 0.78 -15.17
C LEU A 26 -10.66 0.57 -13.71
N ALA A 27 -11.30 -0.36 -12.99
CA ALA A 27 -10.94 -0.68 -11.63
C ALA A 27 -9.54 -1.34 -11.60
N PRO A 28 -8.64 -0.88 -10.72
CA PRO A 28 -7.32 -1.47 -10.59
C PRO A 28 -7.44 -2.95 -10.21
N ARG A 29 -6.65 -3.80 -10.87
CA ARG A 29 -6.57 -5.21 -10.52
C ARG A 29 -5.81 -5.35 -9.19
N ILE A 30 -6.54 -5.43 -8.09
CA ILE A 30 -6.00 -5.68 -6.77
C ILE A 30 -5.41 -7.09 -6.73
N SER A 31 -4.20 -7.23 -6.18
CA SER A 31 -3.55 -8.53 -5.95
C SER A 31 -3.33 -8.73 -4.46
N GLU A 32 -3.69 -9.91 -3.96
CA GLU A 32 -3.52 -10.29 -2.56
C GLU A 32 -2.76 -11.62 -2.47
N PHE A 33 -1.78 -11.68 -1.58
CA PHE A 33 -1.02 -12.91 -1.32
C PHE A 33 -0.43 -12.92 0.08
N MET A 34 -0.01 -14.09 0.53
CA MET A 34 0.65 -14.30 1.82
C MET A 34 2.14 -14.57 1.61
N LEU A 35 2.98 -13.94 2.40
CA LEU A 35 4.40 -14.30 2.51
C LEU A 35 4.56 -15.56 3.36
N GLY A 36 5.71 -16.23 3.25
CA GLY A 36 5.99 -17.47 4.00
C GLY A 36 6.00 -17.30 5.53
N ASN A 37 6.12 -16.08 6.04
CA ASN A 37 6.03 -15.73 7.46
C ASN A 37 4.60 -15.36 7.91
N GLY A 38 3.59 -15.50 7.05
CA GLY A 38 2.20 -15.19 7.38
C GLY A 38 1.81 -13.72 7.26
N MET A 39 2.67 -12.85 6.71
CA MET A 39 2.30 -11.47 6.40
C MET A 39 1.41 -11.41 5.15
N GLN A 40 0.25 -10.77 5.27
CA GLN A 40 -0.63 -10.47 4.14
C GLN A 40 -0.10 -9.26 3.37
N VAL A 41 -0.04 -9.37 2.04
CA VAL A 41 0.36 -8.29 1.14
C VAL A 41 -0.79 -7.99 0.20
N VAL A 42 -1.15 -6.71 0.11
CA VAL A 42 -2.16 -6.19 -0.81
C VAL A 42 -1.51 -5.17 -1.73
N VAL A 43 -1.61 -5.38 -3.04
CA VAL A 43 -1.08 -4.49 -4.07
C VAL A 43 -2.23 -3.88 -4.85
N ILE A 44 -2.29 -2.56 -4.89
CA ILE A 44 -3.29 -1.79 -5.63
C ILE A 44 -2.56 -0.98 -6.72
N PRO A 45 -2.49 -1.48 -7.97
CA PRO A 45 -1.75 -0.80 -9.03
C PRO A 45 -2.44 0.50 -9.47
N ASP A 46 -1.73 1.62 -9.42
CA ASP A 46 -2.10 2.87 -10.07
C ASP A 46 -0.92 3.38 -10.90
N THR A 47 -1.12 3.48 -12.21
CA THR A 47 -0.04 3.84 -13.16
C THR A 47 -0.07 5.30 -13.58
N ARG A 48 -0.97 6.11 -13.01
CA ARG A 48 -1.14 7.54 -13.37
C ARG A 48 0.03 8.41 -12.91
N ALA A 49 0.75 8.01 -11.88
CA ALA A 49 1.92 8.70 -11.37
C ALA A 49 3.02 7.70 -10.98
N PRO A 50 4.31 8.04 -11.13
CA PRO A 50 5.43 7.20 -10.71
C PRO A 50 5.68 7.26 -9.19
N VAL A 51 4.61 7.29 -8.39
CA VAL A 51 4.64 7.42 -6.92
C VAL A 51 3.93 6.21 -6.31
N VAL A 52 4.43 5.75 -5.18
CA VAL A 52 3.84 4.69 -4.38
C VAL A 52 3.58 5.19 -2.97
N THR A 53 2.48 4.75 -2.37
CA THR A 53 2.29 4.81 -0.92
C THR A 53 2.42 3.40 -0.37
N HIS A 54 3.42 3.19 0.46
CA HIS A 54 3.75 1.91 1.10
C HIS A 54 3.30 1.97 2.55
N PHE A 55 2.51 0.98 2.99
CA PHE A 55 2.04 0.87 4.37
C PHE A 55 2.52 -0.43 5.00
N VAL A 56 2.82 -0.38 6.28
CA VAL A 56 2.92 -1.54 7.17
C VAL A 56 1.86 -1.38 8.26
N TRP A 57 0.95 -2.33 8.35
CA TRP A 57 -0.15 -2.34 9.31
C TRP A 57 0.07 -3.42 10.36
N TYR A 58 -0.02 -3.03 11.63
CA TYR A 58 -0.09 -3.93 12.77
C TYR A 58 -1.53 -3.96 13.27
N ARG A 59 -2.11 -5.15 13.39
CA ARG A 59 -3.46 -5.37 13.94
C ARG A 59 -3.43 -5.35 15.47
N VAL A 60 -2.85 -4.29 16.02
CA VAL A 60 -2.72 -4.01 17.45
C VAL A 60 -2.81 -2.50 17.62
N GLY A 61 -3.69 -2.05 18.51
CA GLY A 61 -3.84 -0.64 18.86
C GLY A 61 -4.02 -0.45 20.37
N SER A 62 -4.52 0.72 20.77
CA SER A 62 -4.72 1.07 22.18
C SER A 62 -5.73 0.17 22.92
N ALA A 63 -6.64 -0.51 22.21
CA ALA A 63 -7.59 -1.42 22.84
C ALA A 63 -6.95 -2.75 23.28
N ASP A 64 -5.79 -3.09 22.74
CA ASP A 64 -5.05 -4.31 23.06
C ASP A 64 -4.07 -4.11 24.24
N GLU A 65 -4.03 -2.91 24.82
CA GLU A 65 -3.10 -2.57 25.89
C GLU A 65 -3.47 -3.28 27.20
N PRO A 66 -2.49 -3.85 27.94
CA PRO A 66 -2.73 -4.40 29.25
C PRO A 66 -3.25 -3.32 30.22
N ALA A 67 -4.15 -3.73 31.12
CA ALA A 67 -4.63 -2.86 32.17
C ALA A 67 -3.46 -2.30 33.00
N GLY A 68 -3.44 -0.97 33.18
CA GLY A 68 -2.36 -0.27 33.89
C GLY A 68 -1.16 0.14 33.03
N VAL A 69 -1.16 -0.15 31.72
CA VAL A 69 -0.08 0.21 30.78
C VAL A 69 -0.65 0.98 29.58
N SER A 70 -1.44 2.02 29.85
CA SER A 70 -2.11 2.79 28.81
C SER A 70 -1.16 3.71 28.05
N GLY A 71 -1.37 3.83 26.74
CA GLY A 71 -0.59 4.68 25.83
C GLY A 71 0.66 4.00 25.25
N ILE A 72 0.95 2.75 25.61
CA ILE A 72 2.14 2.03 25.14
C ILE A 72 2.16 1.79 23.64
N ALA A 73 0.99 1.62 23.00
CA ALA A 73 0.92 1.44 21.54
C ALA A 73 1.39 2.70 20.81
N HIS A 74 0.85 3.86 21.21
CA HIS A 74 1.25 5.15 20.64
C HIS A 74 2.67 5.53 21.03
N PHE A 75 3.10 5.20 22.24
CA PHE A 75 4.48 5.40 22.68
C PHE A 75 5.46 4.58 21.83
N LEU A 76 5.16 3.30 21.57
CA LEU A 76 5.97 2.47 20.68
C LEU A 76 5.98 3.02 19.25
N GLU A 77 4.88 3.60 18.77
CA GLU A 77 4.83 4.28 17.47
C GLU A 77 5.92 5.36 17.33
N HIS A 78 6.06 6.20 18.34
CA HIS A 78 7.12 7.21 18.37
C HIS A 78 8.52 6.57 18.41
N LEU A 79 8.68 5.53 19.22
CA LEU A 79 9.96 4.83 19.35
C LEU A 79 10.39 4.11 18.07
N MET A 80 9.47 3.72 17.19
CA MET A 80 9.75 3.11 15.89
C MET A 80 10.43 4.03 14.87
N PHE A 81 10.64 5.31 15.21
CA PHE A 81 11.46 6.26 14.43
C PHE A 81 12.87 6.50 15.02
N LYS A 82 13.20 5.80 16.11
CA LYS A 82 14.54 5.84 16.72
C LYS A 82 15.49 4.93 15.95
N SER A 83 16.54 4.45 16.60
CA SER A 83 17.64 3.80 15.90
C SER A 83 17.44 2.31 15.64
N THR A 84 18.11 1.84 14.60
CA THR A 84 18.51 0.44 14.41
C THR A 84 20.03 0.37 14.29
N ASP A 85 20.59 -0.83 14.12
CA ASP A 85 22.02 -1.00 13.86
C ASP A 85 22.46 -0.32 12.53
N LYS A 86 21.53 -0.05 11.61
CA LYS A 86 21.79 0.57 10.30
C LYS A 86 21.35 2.03 10.20
N ILE A 87 20.37 2.44 10.99
CA ILE A 87 19.74 3.77 10.88
C ILE A 87 19.86 4.46 12.24
N PRO A 88 20.60 5.58 12.35
CA PRO A 88 20.67 6.33 13.60
C PRO A 88 19.33 6.95 14.01
N SER A 89 19.19 7.26 15.30
CA SER A 89 17.99 7.90 15.84
C SER A 89 17.72 9.24 15.13
N GLY A 90 16.47 9.45 14.70
CA GLY A 90 16.06 10.64 13.96
C GLY A 90 16.53 10.69 12.50
N GLU A 91 17.18 9.65 11.96
CA GLU A 91 17.57 9.62 10.55
C GLU A 91 16.51 9.01 9.63
N PHE A 92 15.56 8.21 10.13
CA PHE A 92 14.55 7.54 9.29
C PHE A 92 13.80 8.54 8.39
N SER A 93 13.10 9.51 8.99
CA SER A 93 12.32 10.52 8.24
C SER A 93 13.20 11.47 7.42
N LYS A 94 14.45 11.71 7.86
CA LYS A 94 15.42 12.49 7.07
C LYS A 94 15.88 11.73 5.83
N ILE A 95 16.06 10.42 5.90
CA ILE A 95 16.35 9.58 4.73
C ILE A 95 15.18 9.66 3.74
N VAL A 96 13.94 9.48 4.22
CA VAL A 96 12.73 9.59 3.38
C VAL A 96 12.67 10.97 2.71
N SER A 97 12.86 12.04 3.48
CA SER A 97 12.85 13.43 2.99
C SER A 97 13.96 13.70 1.97
N ARG A 98 15.19 13.24 2.21
CA ARG A 98 16.32 13.37 1.27
C ARG A 98 16.05 12.66 -0.07
N LEU A 99 15.23 11.63 -0.06
CA LEU A 99 14.79 10.90 -1.25
C LEU A 99 13.53 11.50 -1.89
N GLY A 100 13.05 12.65 -1.40
CA GLY A 100 11.87 13.36 -1.92
C GLY A 100 10.53 12.74 -1.50
N GLY A 101 10.53 11.88 -0.48
CA GLY A 101 9.33 11.27 0.07
C GLY A 101 8.78 12.01 1.29
N GLN A 102 7.66 11.50 1.78
CA GLN A 102 7.07 11.85 3.06
C GLN A 102 6.71 10.58 3.81
N ASP A 103 6.86 10.58 5.13
CA ASP A 103 6.47 9.50 6.02
C ASP A 103 5.58 9.99 7.14
N ASN A 104 4.79 9.08 7.71
CA ASN A 104 4.06 9.30 8.95
C ASN A 104 3.67 7.96 9.57
N ALA A 105 3.10 8.02 10.77
CA ALA A 105 2.46 6.91 11.44
C ALA A 105 1.18 7.36 12.14
N PHE A 106 0.39 6.38 12.59
CA PHE A 106 -0.72 6.62 13.49
C PHE A 106 -1.13 5.34 14.22
N THR A 107 -1.65 5.53 15.43
CA THR A 107 -2.23 4.51 16.30
C THR A 107 -3.71 4.80 16.51
N SER A 108 -4.52 3.76 16.39
CA SER A 108 -5.95 3.78 16.69
C SER A 108 -6.26 2.80 17.84
N HIS A 109 -7.54 2.46 18.00
CA HIS A 109 -7.96 1.45 18.96
C HIS A 109 -7.56 0.03 18.53
N ASP A 110 -7.64 -0.28 17.25
CA ASP A 110 -7.51 -1.63 16.70
C ASP A 110 -6.29 -1.84 15.79
N MET A 111 -5.52 -0.78 15.53
CA MET A 111 -4.34 -0.85 14.69
C MET A 111 -3.30 0.21 15.00
N THR A 112 -2.10 -0.04 14.51
CA THR A 112 -0.99 0.92 14.39
C THR A 112 -0.42 0.77 13.00
N ALA A 113 -0.19 1.87 12.29
CA ALA A 113 0.35 1.83 10.92
C ALA A 113 1.42 2.87 10.71
N TYR A 114 2.34 2.50 9.83
CA TYR A 114 3.41 3.37 9.36
C TYR A 114 3.38 3.37 7.84
N TYR A 115 3.65 4.53 7.25
CA TYR A 115 3.66 4.63 5.79
C TYR A 115 4.68 5.62 5.24
N GLN A 116 5.03 5.40 3.99
CA GLN A 116 5.82 6.32 3.17
C GLN A 116 5.14 6.55 1.83
N ARG A 117 5.09 7.81 1.40
CA ARG A 117 4.77 8.20 0.03
C ARG A 117 6.04 8.65 -0.66
N ILE A 118 6.45 7.94 -1.71
CA ILE A 118 7.75 8.14 -2.36
C ILE A 118 7.71 7.78 -3.84
N SER A 119 8.74 8.17 -4.61
CA SER A 119 8.92 7.70 -5.99
C SER A 119 9.05 6.17 -6.06
N LYS A 120 8.43 5.55 -7.06
CA LYS A 120 8.35 4.08 -7.18
C LYS A 120 9.70 3.36 -7.22
N ASP A 121 10.74 4.01 -7.75
CA ASP A 121 12.10 3.48 -7.84
C ASP A 121 12.84 3.48 -6.48
N ARG A 122 12.25 4.08 -5.44
CA ARG A 122 12.75 4.07 -4.06
C ARG A 122 11.98 3.11 -3.15
N LEU A 123 10.92 2.47 -3.64
CA LEU A 123 10.14 1.48 -2.87
C LEU A 123 11.01 0.39 -2.22
N PRO A 124 11.99 -0.22 -2.91
CA PRO A 124 12.84 -1.24 -2.29
C PRO A 124 13.55 -0.73 -1.04
N LYS A 125 13.97 0.55 -1.02
CA LYS A 125 14.62 1.14 0.15
C LYS A 125 13.65 1.31 1.32
N MET A 126 12.39 1.69 1.05
CA MET A 126 11.38 1.81 2.11
C MET A 126 11.06 0.45 2.72
N MET A 127 10.89 -0.59 1.88
CA MET A 127 10.69 -1.95 2.34
C MET A 127 11.87 -2.46 3.18
N GLU A 128 13.10 -2.16 2.78
CA GLU A 128 14.31 -2.50 3.56
C GLU A 128 14.31 -1.80 4.92
N MET A 129 14.04 -0.50 4.97
CA MET A 129 14.02 0.28 6.21
C MET A 129 12.91 -0.19 7.17
N GLU A 130 11.72 -0.50 6.64
CA GLU A 130 10.60 -1.04 7.41
C GLU A 130 10.91 -2.42 7.99
N ALA A 131 11.45 -3.32 7.15
CA ALA A 131 11.85 -4.65 7.60
C ALA A 131 12.95 -4.59 8.66
N ASP A 132 13.90 -3.65 8.54
CA ASP A 132 14.98 -3.47 9.50
C ASP A 132 14.44 -3.02 10.87
N ARG A 133 13.63 -1.96 10.93
CA ARG A 133 13.08 -1.48 12.22
C ARG A 133 12.08 -2.44 12.85
N MET A 134 11.42 -3.28 12.07
CA MET A 134 10.51 -4.32 12.59
C MET A 134 11.23 -5.34 13.48
N VAL A 135 12.51 -5.63 13.22
CA VAL A 135 13.25 -6.70 13.92
C VAL A 135 14.48 -6.20 14.69
N ASN A 136 15.04 -5.04 14.32
CA ASN A 136 16.30 -4.52 14.84
C ASN A 136 16.16 -3.16 15.57
N LEU A 137 14.96 -2.84 16.07
CA LEU A 137 14.76 -1.60 16.82
C LEU A 137 15.64 -1.57 18.08
N ARG A 138 16.36 -0.46 18.29
CA ARG A 138 17.15 -0.19 19.49
C ARG A 138 16.44 0.84 20.36
N LEU A 139 16.06 0.41 21.55
CA LEU A 139 15.39 1.22 22.55
C LEU A 139 16.38 1.63 23.64
N ASP A 140 17.15 2.69 23.37
CA ASP A 140 18.03 3.28 24.35
C ASP A 140 17.22 4.12 25.35
N GLU A 141 17.58 4.07 26.63
CA GLU A 141 16.90 4.82 27.70
C GLU A 141 16.80 6.33 27.41
N LYS A 142 17.84 6.89 26.78
CA LYS A 142 17.87 8.31 26.36
C LYS A 142 16.77 8.68 25.38
N ASP A 143 16.39 7.76 24.48
CA ASP A 143 15.35 7.99 23.49
C ASP A 143 13.96 7.78 24.12
N VAL A 144 13.86 6.83 25.05
CA VAL A 144 12.62 6.55 25.81
C VAL A 144 12.21 7.71 26.70
N ILE A 145 13.15 8.36 27.39
CA ILE A 145 12.84 9.46 28.33
C ILE A 145 12.39 10.74 27.59
N THR A 146 12.74 10.90 26.32
CA THR A 146 12.44 12.12 25.55
C THR A 146 11.09 12.10 24.84
N GLU A 147 10.45 10.94 24.75
CA GLU A 147 9.09 10.77 24.20
C GLU A 147 8.04 10.89 25.30
#